data_AF-A5GTJ8-F1
#
_entry.id   AF-A5GTJ8-F1
#
_cell.length_a   1.000
_cell.length_b   1.000
_cell.length_c   1.000
_cell.angle_alpha   90.00
_cell.angle_beta   90.00
_cell.angle_gamma   90.00
#
_symmetry.space_group_name_H-M   'P 1'
#
loop_
_entity.id
_entity.type
_entity.pdbx_description
1 polymer ?
#
loop_
_entity_poly.entity_id
_entity_poly.type
_entity_poly.pdbx_seq_one_letter_code
_entity_poly.pdbx_strand_id
1 'polypeptide(L)'
;MGAAIQFFRGVDEPVIPDIKLTRSRDGMTGQAKFVFEEPQALAPETMGDITGMFMVDEEGELTSRDVNARFVNGVAFALEATYTWKSEADFQRFMRFAERYAASHDLGFSQS
;
A
#
# COMPACT_ATOMS: atom_id res chain seq x y z
N MET A 1 -12.02 10.67 10.28
CA MET A 1 -11.20 10.91 9.07
C MET A 1 -10.82 9.56 8.51
N GLY A 2 -10.88 9.37 7.19
CA GLY A 2 -10.51 8.10 6.55
C GLY A 2 -8.99 7.95 6.43
N ALA A 3 -8.54 6.76 6.04
CA ALA A 3 -7.17 6.50 5.64
C ALA A 3 -7.12 6.32 4.12
N ALA A 4 -6.02 6.73 3.49
CA ALA A 4 -5.85 6.66 2.04
C ALA A 4 -4.46 6.16 1.66
N ILE A 5 -4.34 5.59 0.46
CA ILE A 5 -3.05 5.30 -0.17
C ILE A 5 -2.85 6.28 -1.32
N GLN A 6 -1.64 6.80 -1.46
CA GLN A 6 -1.28 7.79 -2.46
C GLN A 6 0.04 7.39 -3.15
N PHE A 7 0.10 7.51 -4.46
CA PHE A 7 1.36 7.45 -5.22
C PHE A 7 1.88 8.86 -5.57
N PHE A 8 0.99 9.85 -5.58
CA PHE A 8 1.29 11.27 -5.68
C PHE A 8 0.71 11.98 -4.46
N ARG A 9 1.53 12.75 -3.74
CA ARG A 9 1.09 13.39 -2.50
C ARG A 9 -0.11 14.29 -2.73
N GLY A 10 -1.15 14.09 -1.93
CA GLY A 10 -2.42 14.81 -2.03
C GLY A 10 -3.39 14.24 -3.08
N VAL A 11 -3.05 13.13 -3.74
CA VAL A 11 -3.93 12.42 -4.67
C VAL A 11 -4.17 11.01 -4.14
N ASP A 12 -5.38 10.77 -3.64
CA ASP A 12 -5.83 9.47 -3.17
C ASP A 12 -5.99 8.52 -4.35
N GLU A 13 -5.37 7.34 -4.28
CA GLU A 13 -5.57 6.27 -5.26
C GLU A 13 -6.93 5.60 -4.99
N PRO A 14 -7.88 5.65 -5.94
CA PRO A 14 -9.20 5.07 -5.74
C PRO A 14 -9.20 3.54 -5.85
N VAL A 15 -8.19 2.95 -6.50
CA VAL A 15 -8.10 1.49 -6.62
C VAL A 15 -7.71 0.88 -5.29
N ILE A 16 -8.52 -0.07 -4.84
CA ILE A 16 -8.25 -0.81 -3.62
C ILE A 16 -7.30 -1.98 -3.92
N PRO A 17 -6.17 -2.10 -3.20
CA PRO A 17 -5.21 -3.18 -3.45
C PRO A 17 -5.62 -4.49 -2.79
N ASP A 18 -5.14 -5.60 -3.36
CA ASP A 18 -4.96 -6.83 -2.59
C ASP A 18 -3.76 -6.66 -1.63
N ILE A 19 -3.94 -7.03 -0.36
CA ILE A 19 -2.96 -6.84 0.70
C ILE A 19 -2.57 -8.18 1.30
N LYS A 20 -1.30 -8.56 1.12
CA LYS A 20 -0.73 -9.76 1.72
C LYS A 20 0.28 -9.43 2.80
N LEU A 21 -0.03 -9.83 4.03
CA LEU A 21 0.86 -9.69 5.18
C LEU A 21 1.80 -10.90 5.30
N THR A 22 3.08 -10.67 5.56
CA THR A 22 4.05 -11.71 5.91
C THR A 22 4.87 -11.24 7.11
N ARG A 23 4.94 -12.04 8.16
CA ARG A 23 5.63 -11.69 9.41
C ARG A 23 6.64 -12.76 9.80
N SER A 24 7.79 -12.35 10.35
CA SER A 24 8.77 -13.27 10.93
C SER A 24 8.16 -14.04 12.11
N ARG A 25 8.75 -15.20 12.45
CA ARG A 25 8.26 -16.05 13.53
C ARG A 25 8.30 -15.37 14.91
N ASP A 26 9.31 -14.53 15.13
CA ASP A 26 9.45 -13.72 16.35
C ASP A 26 8.57 -12.46 16.35
N GLY A 27 7.92 -12.16 15.22
CA GLY A 27 7.04 -11.04 15.06
C GLY A 27 7.70 -9.66 14.92
N MET A 28 9.03 -9.56 14.98
CA MET A 28 9.73 -8.27 15.02
C MET A 28 9.84 -7.60 13.65
N THR A 29 9.87 -8.41 12.59
CA THR A 29 10.04 -7.94 11.20
C THR A 29 8.96 -8.51 10.31
N GLY A 30 8.76 -7.87 9.17
CA GLY A 30 7.83 -8.37 8.18
C GLY A 30 7.52 -7.32 7.13
N GLN A 31 6.59 -7.69 6.26
CA GLN A 31 6.19 -6.86 5.14
C GLN A 31 4.70 -7.02 4.82
N ALA A 32 4.13 -5.95 4.29
CA ALA A 32 2.83 -5.93 3.63
C ALA A 32 3.06 -5.68 2.14
N LYS A 33 2.61 -6.62 1.31
CA LYS A 33 2.63 -6.48 -0.14
C LYS A 33 1.26 -6.02 -0.60
N PHE A 34 1.27 -5.00 -1.45
CA PHE A 34 0.09 -4.40 -2.06
C PHE A 34 0.13 -4.67 -3.55
N VAL A 35 -0.99 -5.11 -4.12
CA VAL A 35 -1.15 -5.26 -5.56
C VAL A 35 -2.36 -4.44 -5.99
N PHE A 36 -2.10 -3.39 -6.75
CA PHE A 36 -3.13 -2.57 -7.37
C PHE A 36 -3.28 -3.00 -8.82
N GLU A 37 -4.44 -3.53 -9.20
CA GLU A 37 -4.75 -3.84 -10.59
C GLU A 37 -5.30 -2.59 -11.28
N GLU A 38 -4.69 -2.21 -12.40
CA GLU A 38 -5.07 -1.04 -13.21
C GLU A 38 -5.23 0.27 -12.39
N PRO A 39 -4.28 0.64 -11.50
CA PRO A 39 -4.40 1.86 -10.70
C PRO A 39 -4.31 3.11 -11.57
N GLN A 40 -4.93 4.20 -11.12
CA GLN A 40 -4.86 5.47 -11.84
C GLN A 40 -3.42 5.98 -11.92
N ALA A 41 -2.59 5.70 -10.92
CA ALA A 41 -1.19 6.07 -10.93
C ALA A 41 -0.38 5.46 -12.09
N LEU A 42 -0.84 4.36 -12.69
CA LEU A 42 -0.17 3.69 -13.80
C LEU A 42 -0.36 4.38 -15.16
N ALA A 43 -1.08 5.52 -15.20
CA ALA A 43 -1.22 6.30 -16.43
C ALA A 43 0.16 6.59 -17.05
N PRO A 44 0.35 6.37 -18.37
CA PRO A 44 1.66 6.48 -19.03
C PRO A 44 2.38 7.82 -18.77
N GLU A 45 1.61 8.89 -18.65
CA GLU A 45 2.09 10.25 -18.36
C GLU A 45 2.66 10.44 -16.96
N THR A 46 2.23 9.67 -15.96
CA THR A 46 2.60 9.85 -14.55
C THR A 46 3.44 8.71 -13.99
N MET A 47 3.47 7.57 -14.66
CA MET A 47 4.16 6.36 -14.20
C MET A 47 5.65 6.59 -13.87
N GLY A 48 6.34 7.44 -14.65
CA GLY A 48 7.75 7.79 -14.43
C GLY A 48 8.01 8.65 -13.19
N ASP A 49 6.98 9.28 -12.64
CA ASP A 49 7.08 10.21 -11.51
C ASP A 49 6.76 9.54 -10.17
N ILE A 50 6.41 8.25 -10.17
CA ILE A 50 6.15 7.49 -8.95
C ILE A 50 7.45 7.33 -8.18
N THR A 51 7.53 7.94 -6.99
CA THR A 51 8.71 7.89 -6.11
C THR A 51 8.53 6.98 -4.91
N GLY A 52 7.31 6.52 -4.66
CA GLY A 52 6.94 5.71 -3.52
C GLY A 52 5.44 5.59 -3.34
N MET A 53 5.06 4.83 -2.32
CA MET A 53 3.69 4.69 -1.83
C MET A 53 3.59 5.37 -0.47
N PHE A 54 2.57 6.19 -0.29
CA PHE A 54 2.30 6.93 0.94
C PHE A 54 0.96 6.46 1.52
N MET A 55 0.97 5.96 2.74
CA MET A 55 -0.20 5.53 3.49
C MET A 55 -0.51 6.61 4.52
N VAL A 56 -1.60 7.34 4.30
CA VAL A 56 -1.92 8.58 5.04
C VAL A 56 -3.15 8.35 5.91
N ASP A 57 -3.06 8.71 7.18
CA ASP A 57 -4.19 8.74 8.11
C ASP A 57 -4.03 9.88 9.14
N GLU A 58 -4.89 9.91 10.15
CA GLU A 58 -4.85 10.93 11.22
C GLU A 58 -3.58 10.88 12.10
N GLU A 59 -2.83 9.77 12.10
CA GLU A 59 -1.56 9.62 12.84
C GLU A 59 -0.34 10.04 11.99
N GLY A 60 -0.55 10.46 10.74
CA GLY A 60 0.50 10.90 9.83
C GLY A 60 0.67 9.96 8.62
N GLU A 61 1.91 9.82 8.15
CA GLU A 61 2.24 9.08 6.93
C GLU A 61 3.17 7.89 7.22
N LEU A 62 2.88 6.74 6.62
CA LEU A 62 3.82 5.64 6.44
C LEU A 62 4.28 5.63 4.98
N THR A 63 5.59 5.54 4.73
CA THR A 63 6.15 5.59 3.38
C THR A 63 6.78 4.27 2.99
N SER A 64 6.60 3.85 1.73
CA SER A 64 7.47 2.86 1.08
C SER A 64 8.07 3.42 -0.21
N ARG A 65 9.32 3.06 -0.50
CA ARG A 65 10.00 3.33 -1.77
C ARG A 65 10.09 2.09 -2.66
N ASP A 66 9.68 0.94 -2.15
CA ASP A 66 9.65 -0.29 -2.92
C ASP A 66 8.32 -0.35 -3.67
N VAL A 67 8.32 0.21 -4.87
CA VAL A 67 7.17 0.27 -5.79
C VAL A 67 7.64 -0.16 -7.16
N ASN A 68 6.97 -1.14 -7.75
CA ASN A 68 7.33 -1.74 -9.03
C ASN A 68 6.09 -1.86 -9.90
N ALA A 69 6.21 -1.53 -11.18
CA ALA A 69 5.16 -1.81 -12.14
C ALA A 69 5.28 -3.23 -12.67
N ARG A 70 4.12 -3.90 -12.78
CA ARG A 70 4.00 -5.23 -13.36
C ARG A 70 3.41 -5.12 -14.76
N PHE A 71 4.06 -5.80 -15.70
CA PHE A 71 3.67 -5.81 -17.11
C PHE A 71 3.07 -7.17 -17.48
N VAL A 72 1.99 -7.14 -18.26
CA VAL A 72 1.39 -8.32 -18.89
C VAL A 72 1.39 -8.08 -20.39
N ASN A 73 2.05 -8.96 -21.15
CA ASN A 73 2.20 -8.84 -22.60
C ASN A 73 2.79 -7.49 -23.08
N GLY A 74 3.70 -6.90 -22.30
CA GLY A 74 4.35 -5.63 -22.63
C GLY A 74 3.54 -4.37 -22.28
N VAL A 75 2.35 -4.52 -21.70
CA VAL A 75 1.51 -3.42 -21.21
C VAL A 75 1.58 -3.38 -19.68
N ALA A 76 1.77 -2.18 -19.12
CA ALA A 76 1.71 -1.99 -17.68
C ALA A 76 0.29 -2.30 -17.20
N PHE A 77 0.17 -3.24 -16.25
CA PHE A 77 -1.12 -3.79 -15.81
C PHE A 77 -1.39 -3.54 -14.33
N ALA A 78 -0.36 -3.67 -13.48
CA ALA A 78 -0.52 -3.52 -12.04
C ALA A 78 0.65 -2.75 -11.44
N LEU A 79 0.43 -2.21 -10.24
CA LEU A 79 1.47 -1.61 -9.42
C LEU A 79 1.60 -2.43 -8.14
N GLU A 80 2.80 -2.92 -7.87
CA GLU A 80 3.13 -3.69 -6.68
C GLU A 80 3.97 -2.82 -5.74
N ALA A 81 3.57 -2.72 -4.48
CA ALA A 81 4.31 -1.99 -3.46
C ALA A 81 4.56 -2.87 -2.24
N THR A 82 5.71 -2.70 -1.59
CA THR A 82 6.05 -3.45 -0.37
C THR A 82 6.36 -2.50 0.77
N TYR A 83 5.57 -2.49 1.83
CA TYR A 83 5.92 -1.84 3.09
C TYR A 83 6.63 -2.84 4.01
N THR A 84 7.83 -2.51 4.49
CA THR A 84 8.60 -3.36 5.41
C THR A 84 8.75 -2.68 6.76
N TRP A 85 8.49 -3.41 7.85
CA TRP A 85 8.74 -2.94 9.21
C TRP A 85 9.90 -3.70 9.86
N LYS A 86 10.57 -3.05 10.83
CA LYS A 86 11.71 -3.62 11.56
C LYS A 86 11.53 -3.66 13.07
N SER A 87 10.40 -3.18 13.56
CA SER A 87 10.05 -3.18 14.96
C SER A 87 8.58 -3.51 15.16
N GLU A 88 8.23 -3.93 16.38
CA GLU A 88 6.83 -4.12 16.76
C GLU A 88 6.04 -2.80 16.73
N ALA A 89 6.68 -1.67 17.07
CA ALA A 89 6.02 -0.37 17.04
C ALA A 89 5.59 0.03 15.63
N ASP A 90 6.46 -0.18 14.63
CA ASP A 90 6.14 0.05 13.22
C ASP A 90 5.00 -0.87 12.75
N PHE A 91 5.01 -2.14 13.17
CA PHE A 91 3.93 -3.08 12.87
C PHE A 91 2.60 -2.61 13.46
N GLN A 92 2.57 -2.20 14.74
CA GLN A 92 1.35 -1.70 15.38
C GLN A 92 0.85 -0.41 14.70
N ARG A 93 1.77 0.46 14.26
CA ARG A 93 1.43 1.66 13.50
C ARG A 93 0.79 1.32 12.15
N PHE A 94 1.34 0.32 11.46
CA PHE A 94 0.78 -0.21 10.22
C PHE A 94 -0.61 -0.83 10.42
N MET A 95 -0.80 -1.64 11.47
CA MET A 95 -2.10 -2.27 11.74
C MET A 95 -3.19 -1.24 12.00
N ARG A 96 -2.91 -0.14 12.71
CA ARG A 96 -3.88 0.97 12.90
C ARG A 96 -4.24 1.66 11.59
N PHE A 97 -3.25 1.87 10.69
CA PHE A 97 -3.54 2.37 9.34
C PHE A 97 -4.44 1.40 8.58
N ALA A 98 -4.08 0.11 8.54
CA ALA A 98 -4.81 -0.91 7.81
C ALA A 98 -6.26 -1.06 8.28
N GLU A 99 -6.50 -0.99 9.60
CA GLU A 99 -7.83 -1.02 10.20
C GLU A 99 -8.68 0.17 9.74
N ARG A 100 -8.13 1.40 9.81
CA ARG A 100 -8.81 2.60 9.32
C ARG A 100 -9.09 2.54 7.82
N TYR A 101 -8.12 2.07 7.04
CA TYR A 101 -8.23 1.95 5.58
C TYR A 101 -9.31 0.96 5.18
N ALA A 102 -9.38 -0.20 5.86
CA ALA A 102 -10.42 -1.18 5.63
C ALA A 102 -11.81 -0.65 6.00
N ALA A 103 -11.92 0.05 7.13
CA ALA A 103 -13.18 0.65 7.59
C ALA A 103 -13.70 1.76 6.65
N SER A 104 -12.82 2.52 5.98
CA SER A 104 -13.24 3.57 5.04
C SER A 104 -13.54 3.08 3.63
N HIS A 105 -13.16 1.84 3.30
CA HIS A 105 -13.32 1.26 1.95
C HIS A 105 -14.18 -0.02 1.95
N ASP A 106 -14.95 -0.25 3.03
CA ASP A 106 -15.83 -1.41 3.20
C ASP A 106 -15.14 -2.77 2.95
N LEU A 107 -13.84 -2.86 3.26
CA LEU A 107 -13.08 -4.10 3.08
C LEU A 107 -13.30 -5.01 4.29
N GLY A 108 -13.98 -6.12 4.07
CA GLY A 108 -13.99 -7.22 5.04
C GLY A 108 -12.58 -7.83 5.14
N PHE A 109 -11.96 -7.77 6.32
CA PHE A 109 -10.72 -8.49 6.57
C PHE A 109 -10.96 -10.00 6.40
N SER A 110 -10.48 -10.55 5.30
CA SER A 110 -10.40 -12.00 5.11
C SER A 110 -9.09 -12.47 5.74
N GLN A 111 -9.11 -12.80 7.03
CA GLN A 111 -8.01 -13.59 7.60
C GLN A 111 -8.15 -15.02 7.09
N SER A 112 -7.33 -15.39 6.11
CA SER A 112 -7.11 -16.79 5.71
C SER A 112 -5.79 -17.31 6.25
#